data_AF-A0A1Q7FU97-F1
#
_entry.id   AF-A0A1Q7FU97-F1
#
_cell.length_a   1.000
_cell.length_b   1.000
_cell.length_c   1.000
_cell.angle_alpha   90.00
_cell.angle_beta   90.00
_cell.angle_gamma   90.00
#
_symmetry.space_group_name_H-M   'P 1'
#
loop_
_entity.id
_entity.type
_entity.pdbx_description
1 polymer ?
#
loop_
_entity_poly.entity_id
_entity_poly.type
_entity_poly.pdbx_seq_one_letter_code
_entity_poly.pdbx_strand_id
1 'polypeptide(L)'
;MKPRPRWGRLYAILPLTVAAFALIEPSGLAPALGIALRGGMVGLAFGAMAWWVRANRAALDQLDWCACASSTITVRVIASRPPQRPKEAEEVAVALHS
;
A
#
# COMPACT_ATOMS: atom_id res chain seq x y z
N MET A 1 2.44 9.18 -9.44
CA MET A 1 1.45 9.55 -8.40
C MET A 1 1.58 8.59 -7.23
N LYS A 2 1.62 9.07 -5.98
CA LYS A 2 1.74 8.21 -4.78
C LYS A 2 0.40 7.51 -4.54
N PRO A 3 0.32 6.16 -4.53
CA PRO A 3 -0.95 5.46 -4.37
C PRO A 3 -1.50 5.75 -2.96
N ARG A 4 -2.70 6.33 -2.90
CA ARG A 4 -3.39 6.64 -1.64
C ARG A 4 -4.54 5.65 -1.43
N PRO A 5 -4.67 5.03 -0.24
CA PRO A 5 -5.78 4.11 -0.01
C PRO A 5 -7.10 4.86 -0.04
N ARG A 6 -8.10 4.25 -0.67
CA ARG A 6 -9.44 4.83 -0.80
C ARG A 6 -10.28 4.52 0.45
N TRP A 7 -9.90 5.06 1.60
CA TRP A 7 -10.56 4.82 2.89
C TRP A 7 -12.07 5.10 2.86
N GLY A 8 -12.50 6.13 2.14
CA GLY A 8 -13.92 6.46 2.00
C GLY A 8 -14.76 5.31 1.41
N ARG A 9 -14.19 4.49 0.51
CA ARG A 9 -14.89 3.31 -0.01
C ARG A 9 -15.10 2.24 1.06
N LEU A 10 -14.09 2.02 1.91
CA LEU A 10 -14.20 1.07 3.02
C LEU A 10 -15.25 1.53 4.03
N TYR A 11 -15.20 2.81 4.41
CA TYR A 11 -16.17 3.39 5.34
C TYR A 11 -17.58 3.45 4.78
N ALA A 12 -17.76 3.47 3.46
CA ALA A 12 -19.08 3.42 2.83
C ALA A 12 -19.69 2.01 2.83
N ILE A 13 -18.88 0.94 2.82
CA ILE A 13 -19.39 -0.45 2.77
C ILE A 13 -20.26 -0.76 3.99
N LEU A 14 -19.84 -0.37 5.20
CA LEU A 14 -20.58 -0.65 6.43
C LEU A 14 -21.97 0.01 6.52
N PRO A 15 -22.14 1.32 6.31
CA PRO A 15 -23.46 1.92 6.31
C PRO A 15 -24.32 1.43 5.13
N LEU A 16 -23.72 1.10 3.98
CA LEU A 16 -24.45 0.48 2.87
C LEU A 16 -25.00 -0.90 3.22
N THR A 17 -24.20 -1.75 3.88
CA THR A 17 -24.65 -3.08 4.28
C THR A 17 -25.75 -2.97 5.33
N VAL A 18 -25.58 -2.10 6.32
CA VAL A 18 -26.62 -1.83 7.34
C VAL A 18 -27.90 -1.29 6.70
N ALA A 19 -27.82 -0.33 5.80
CA ALA A 19 -28.98 0.21 5.08
C ALA A 19 -29.69 -0.87 4.26
N ALA A 20 -28.93 -1.72 3.57
CA ALA A 20 -29.50 -2.84 2.83
C ALA A 20 -30.21 -3.86 3.74
N PHE A 21 -29.68 -4.11 4.95
CA PHE A 21 -30.32 -5.02 5.92
C PHE A 21 -31.61 -4.41 6.45
N ALA A 22 -31.61 -3.11 6.74
CA ALA A 22 -32.77 -2.37 7.20
C ALA A 22 -33.92 -2.36 6.18
N LEU A 23 -33.63 -2.47 4.88
CA LEU A 23 -34.64 -2.59 3.82
C LEU A 23 -35.27 -3.99 3.73
N ILE A 24 -34.52 -5.03 4.07
CA ILE A 24 -34.98 -6.42 3.98
C ILE A 24 -35.80 -6.81 5.21
N GLU A 25 -35.43 -6.36 6.40
CA GLU A 25 -36.09 -6.80 7.63
C GLU A 25 -37.61 -6.55 7.69
N PRO A 26 -38.16 -5.38 7.29
CA PRO A 26 -39.59 -5.13 7.37
C PRO A 26 -40.40 -5.70 6.21
N SER A 27 -39.76 -6.30 5.21
CA SER A 27 -40.39 -6.51 3.89
C SER A 27 -41.23 -7.78 3.75
N GLY A 28 -41.33 -8.60 4.80
CA GLY A 28 -42.26 -9.74 4.84
C GLY A 28 -42.01 -10.81 3.76
N LEU A 29 -40.76 -10.92 3.26
CA LEU A 29 -40.41 -11.85 2.19
C LEU A 29 -40.65 -13.30 2.57
N ALA A 30 -40.91 -14.12 1.54
CA ALA A 30 -40.89 -15.57 1.66
C ALA A 30 -39.60 -16.05 2.35
N PRO A 31 -39.65 -17.01 3.29
CA PRO A 31 -38.51 -17.38 4.14
C PRO A 31 -37.24 -17.74 3.35
N ALA A 32 -37.39 -18.49 2.25
CA ALA A 32 -36.27 -18.88 1.40
C ALA A 32 -35.58 -17.68 0.72
N LEU A 33 -36.36 -16.70 0.27
CA LEU A 33 -35.84 -15.50 -0.37
C LEU A 33 -35.14 -14.58 0.65
N GLY A 34 -35.69 -14.47 1.86
CA GLY A 34 -35.06 -13.73 2.96
C GLY A 34 -33.69 -14.33 3.34
N ILE A 35 -33.58 -15.66 3.43
CA ILE A 35 -32.31 -16.35 3.70
C ILE A 35 -31.30 -16.10 2.57
N ALA A 36 -31.73 -16.26 1.31
CA ALA A 36 -30.86 -16.05 0.15
C ALA A 36 -30.33 -14.61 0.08
N LEU A 37 -31.19 -13.61 0.34
CA LEU A 37 -30.79 -12.20 0.33
C LEU A 37 -29.85 -11.85 1.48
N ARG A 38 -30.11 -12.32 2.70
CA ARG A 38 -29.20 -12.13 3.84
C ARG A 38 -27.83 -12.75 3.55
N GLY A 39 -27.80 -13.99 3.07
CA GLY A 39 -26.56 -14.67 2.69
C GLY A 39 -25.82 -13.94 1.55
N GLY A 40 -26.55 -13.52 0.52
CA GLY A 40 -26.02 -12.75 -0.60
C GLY A 40 -25.41 -11.42 -0.17
N MET A 41 -26.06 -10.69 0.73
CA MET A 41 -25.52 -9.43 1.26
C MET A 41 -24.27 -9.61 2.12
N VAL A 42 -24.23 -10.64 2.96
CA VAL A 42 -23.01 -10.99 3.68
C VAL A 42 -21.88 -11.28 2.69
N GLY A 43 -22.15 -12.10 1.67
CA GLY A 43 -21.19 -12.39 0.59
C GLY A 43 -20.71 -11.13 -0.15
N LEU A 44 -21.62 -10.22 -0.50
CA LEU A 44 -21.30 -8.95 -1.15
C LEU A 44 -20.47 -8.04 -0.24
N ALA A 45 -20.77 -7.99 1.06
CA ALA A 45 -20.01 -7.20 2.02
C ALA A 45 -18.55 -7.67 2.10
N PHE A 46 -18.34 -8.97 2.30
CA PHE A 46 -17.01 -9.58 2.35
C PHE A 46 -16.29 -9.48 0.99
N GLY A 47 -17.02 -9.69 -0.11
CA GLY A 47 -16.49 -9.53 -1.47
C GLY A 47 -16.01 -8.10 -1.73
N ALA A 48 -16.78 -7.09 -1.33
CA ALA A 48 -16.42 -5.68 -1.46
C ALA A 48 -15.19 -5.33 -0.61
N MET A 49 -15.10 -5.84 0.63
CA MET A 49 -13.91 -5.68 1.47
C MET A 49 -12.67 -6.34 0.85
N ALA A 50 -12.80 -7.60 0.39
CA ALA A 50 -11.70 -8.33 -0.24
C ALA A 50 -11.22 -7.64 -1.53
N TRP A 51 -12.15 -7.19 -2.36
CA TRP A 51 -11.84 -6.41 -3.56
C TRP A 51 -11.17 -5.09 -3.22
N TRP A 52 -11.64 -4.38 -2.18
CA TRP A 52 -11.00 -3.15 -1.71
C TRP A 52 -9.56 -3.40 -1.27
N VAL A 53 -9.29 -4.45 -0.49
CA VAL A 53 -7.92 -4.81 -0.08
C VAL A 53 -7.04 -5.08 -1.31
N ARG A 54 -7.53 -5.86 -2.27
CA ARG A 54 -6.78 -6.16 -3.51
C ARG A 54 -6.50 -4.89 -4.32
N ALA A 55 -7.49 -4.02 -4.48
CA ALA A 55 -7.37 -2.77 -5.22
C ALA A 55 -6.44 -1.75 -4.54
N ASN A 56 -6.28 -1.81 -3.22
CA ASN A 56 -5.44 -0.89 -2.45
C ASN A 56 -4.12 -1.52 -1.98
N ARG A 57 -3.78 -2.75 -2.39
CA ARG A 57 -2.60 -3.50 -1.91
C ARG A 57 -1.31 -2.70 -2.01
N ALA A 58 -1.03 -2.09 -3.16
CA ALA A 58 0.18 -1.28 -3.35
C ALA A 58 0.21 -0.01 -2.48
N ALA A 59 -0.97 0.59 -2.21
CA ALA A 59 -1.07 1.75 -1.32
C ALA A 59 -0.86 1.35 0.15
N LEU A 60 -1.35 0.17 0.55
CA LEU A 60 -1.18 -0.37 1.90
C LEU A 60 0.27 -0.79 2.15
N ASP A 61 0.91 -1.46 1.18
CA ASP A 61 2.32 -1.84 1.24
C ASP A 61 3.25 -0.62 1.39
N GLN A 62 2.95 0.45 0.64
CA GLN A 62 3.68 1.72 0.78
C GLN A 62 3.49 2.38 2.15
N LEU A 63 2.28 2.29 2.74
CA LEU A 63 2.02 2.81 4.09
C LEU A 63 2.77 2.01 5.14
N ASP A 64 2.78 0.68 5.02
CA ASP A 64 3.49 -0.23 5.92
C ASP A 64 5.01 0.01 5.85
N TRP A 65 5.54 0.13 4.63
CA TRP A 65 6.93 0.52 4.40
C TRP A 65 7.27 1.87 5.05
N CYS A 66 6.43 2.89 4.87
CA CYS A 66 6.68 4.21 5.47
C CYS A 66 6.61 4.17 7.00
N ALA A 67 5.67 3.41 7.58
CA ALA A 67 5.60 3.22 9.03
C ALA A 67 6.86 2.51 9.56
N CYS A 68 7.27 1.43 8.90
CA CYS A 68 8.46 0.65 9.26
C CYS A 68 9.77 1.46 9.10
N ALA A 69 9.96 2.15 7.98
CA ALA A 69 11.12 2.99 7.72
C ALA A 69 11.20 4.21 8.65
N SER A 70 10.05 4.75 9.09
CA SER A 70 10.04 5.80 10.12
C SER A 70 10.49 5.28 11.49
N SER A 71 10.23 4.01 11.78
CA SER A 71 10.65 3.36 13.02
C SER A 71 12.12 2.90 13.00
N THR A 72 12.67 2.59 11.83
CA THR A 72 14.04 2.08 11.67
C THR A 72 14.76 2.80 10.53
N ILE A 73 15.56 3.82 10.88
CA ILE A 73 16.44 4.50 9.92
C ILE A 73 17.80 3.80 9.94
N THR A 74 18.09 3.00 8.90
CA THR A 74 19.42 2.42 8.69
C THR A 74 20.29 3.37 7.87
N VAL A 75 21.10 4.19 8.55
CA VAL A 75 22.11 5.02 7.89
C VAL A 75 23.31 4.16 7.52
N ARG A 76 23.47 3.84 6.22
CA ARG A 76 24.74 3.30 5.72
C ARG A 76 25.66 4.44 5.31
N VAL A 77 26.69 4.68 6.10
CA VAL A 77 27.79 5.58 5.71
C VAL A 77 28.63 4.85 4.67
N ILE A 78 28.56 5.31 3.41
CA ILE A 78 29.49 4.88 2.37
C ILE A 78 30.68 5.82 2.46
N ALA A 79 31.83 5.31 2.92
CA ALA A 79 33.07 6.08 2.90
C ALA A 79 33.47 6.31 1.44
N SER A 80 33.25 7.53 0.95
CA SER A 80 33.76 7.98 -0.34
C SER A 80 35.28 7.95 -0.28
N ARG A 81 35.93 6.99 -0.98
CA ARG A 81 37.38 7.06 -1.16
C ARG A 81 37.68 8.26 -2.06
N PRO A 82 38.50 9.23 -1.62
CA PRO A 82 38.94 10.29 -2.50
C PRO A 82 39.69 9.68 -3.70
N PRO A 83 39.52 10.21 -4.92
CA PRO A 83 40.28 9.73 -6.07
C PRO A 83 41.77 9.83 -5.75
N GLN A 84 42.46 8.68 -5.76
CA GLN A 84 43.91 8.66 -5.68
C GLN A 84 44.44 9.40 -6.90
N ARG A 85 44.89 10.64 -6.70
CA ARG A 85 45.61 11.40 -7.71
C ARG A 85 46.86 10.57 -8.07
N PRO A 86 47.01 10.07 -9.30
CA PRO A 86 48.16 9.25 -9.67
C PRO A 86 49.41 10.14 -9.58
N LYS A 87 50.25 9.88 -8.56
CA LYS A 87 51.54 10.55 -8.39
C LYS A 87 52.56 10.17 -9.48
N GLU A 88 52.28 9.13 -10.27
CA GLU A 88 53.15 8.68 -11.37
C GLU A 88 53.12 9.59 -12.61
N ALA A 89 52.12 10.45 -12.79
CA ALA A 89 52.09 11.35 -13.96
C ALA A 89 53.00 12.59 -13.79
N GLU A 90 53.33 12.97 -12.55
CA GLU A 90 54.19 14.14 -12.27
C GLU A 90 55.67 13.77 -12.39
N GLU A 91 56.06 12.56 -11.98
CA GLU A 91 57.45 12.10 -12.05
C GLU A 91 57.91 11.79 -13.49
N VAL A 92 57.01 11.24 -14.33
CA VAL A 92 57.29 11.00 -15.76
C VAL A 92 57.34 12.30 -16.56
N ALA A 93 56.56 13.31 -16.20
CA ALA A 93 56.59 14.62 -16.87
C ALA A 93 57.86 15.42 -16.51
N VAL A 94 58.37 15.29 -15.29
CA VAL A 94 59.64 15.92 -14.88
C VAL A 94 60.84 15.21 -15.51
N ALA A 95 60.80 13.88 -15.66
CA ALA A 95 61.86 13.11 -16.31
C ALA A 95 61.94 13.29 -17.85
N LEU A 96 60.86 13.72 -18.51
CA LEU A 96 60.86 14.03 -19.95
C LEU A 96 61.35 15.45 -20.28
N HIS A 97 61.52 16.32 -19.29
CA HIS A 97 61.89 17.73 -19.46
C HIS A 97 63.26 18.10 -18.86
N SER A 98 64.07 17.12 -18.44
CA SER A 98 65.50 17.28 -18.09
C SER A 98 66.39 16.51 -19.06
#